data_AF-A0A5S9R0V8-F1
#
_entry.id   AF-A0A5S9R0V8-F1
#
_cell.length_a   1.000
_cell.length_b   1.000
_cell.length_c   1.000
_cell.angle_alpha   90.00
_cell.angle_beta   90.00
_cell.angle_gamma   90.00
#
_symmetry.space_group_name_H-M   'P 1'
#
loop_
_entity.id
_entity.type
_entity.pdbx_description
1 polymer ?
#
loop_
_entity_poly.entity_id
_entity_poly.type
_entity_poly.pdbx_seq_one_letter_code
_entity_poly.pdbx_strand_id
1 'polypeptide(L)' 'MLSHSSGIAEPPLLDATISDNLARTAERFEDREALIGCATGRRWTYAEPHEAGGAG' A
#
# COMPACT_ATOMS: atom_id res chain seq x y z
N MET A 1 -13.72 -31.98 16.16
CA MET A 1 -12.80 -31.30 17.10
C MET A 1 -12.17 -30.15 16.34
N LEU A 2 -12.43 -28.90 16.73
CA LEU A 2 -11.90 -27.71 16.04
C LEU A 2 -10.40 -27.60 16.37
N SER A 3 -9.55 -27.86 15.38
CA SER A 3 -8.10 -27.63 15.49
C SER A 3 -7.85 -26.13 15.30
N HIS A 4 -7.45 -25.45 16.38
CA HIS A 4 -7.13 -24.03 16.35
C HIS A 4 -5.70 -23.84 16.89
N SER A 5 -4.85 -23.21 16.09
CA SER A 5 -3.50 -22.80 16.47
C SER A 5 -3.37 -21.30 16.22
N SER A 6 -2.88 -20.56 17.20
CA SER A 6 -2.61 -19.12 17.11
C SER A 6 -1.13 -18.89 17.39
N GLY A 7 -0.48 -18.13 16.52
CA GLY A 7 0.93 -17.76 16.64
C GLY A 7 1.15 -16.57 17.58
N ILE A 8 2.41 -16.34 17.94
CA ILE A 8 2.83 -15.24 18.80
C ILE A 8 2.65 -13.92 18.04
N ALA A 9 2.01 -12.92 18.66
CA ALA A 9 1.78 -11.59 18.07
C ALA A 9 3.02 -10.69 18.15
N GLU A 10 4.19 -11.23 17.82
CA GLU A 10 5.47 -10.53 17.82
C GLU A 10 6.15 -10.68 16.46
N PRO A 11 6.41 -9.58 15.73
CA PRO A 11 6.19 -8.17 16.13
C PRO A 11 4.70 -7.80 16.24
N PRO A 12 4.38 -6.68 16.92
CA PRO A 12 3.01 -6.22 17.08
C PRO A 12 2.27 -6.17 15.75
N LEU A 13 1.03 -6.65 15.75
CA LEU A 13 0.17 -6.58 14.58
C LEU A 13 -0.13 -5.13 14.21
N LEU A 14 -0.28 -4.88 12.91
CA LEU A 14 -0.72 -3.58 12.41
C LEU A 14 -2.18 -3.36 12.80
N ASP A 15 -2.43 -2.22 13.44
CA ASP A 15 -3.75 -1.73 13.85
C ASP A 15 -4.28 -0.63 12.91
N ALA A 16 -3.38 0.06 12.20
CA ALA A 16 -3.73 1.09 11.22
C ALA A 16 -4.47 0.51 10.01
N THR A 17 -5.40 1.29 9.46
CA THR A 17 -6.05 0.92 8.20
C THR A 17 -5.05 0.97 7.05
N ILE A 18 -5.37 0.27 5.95
CA ILE A 18 -4.57 0.32 4.72
C ILE A 18 -4.42 1.77 4.23
N SER A 19 -5.51 2.55 4.27
CA SER A 19 -5.51 3.96 3.86
C SER A 19 -4.62 4.82 4.77
N ASP A 20 -4.68 4.63 6.08
CA ASP A 20 -3.85 5.39 7.03
C ASP A 20 -2.36 5.09 6.84
N ASN A 21 -2.02 3.82 6.69
CA ASN A 21 -0.64 3.40 6.48
C ASN A 21 -0.10 3.90 5.12
N LEU A 22 -0.95 3.88 4.09
CA LEU A 22 -0.61 4.43 2.79
C LEU A 22 -0.37 5.93 2.84
N ALA A 23 -1.27 6.69 3.48
CA ALA A 23 -1.13 8.15 3.64
C ALA A 23 0.19 8.49 4.36
N ARG A 24 0.47 7.81 5.48
CA ARG A 24 1.71 7.99 6.24
C ARG A 24 2.96 7.69 5.43
N THR A 25 2.90 6.66 4.59
CA THR A 25 4.00 6.28 3.70
C THR A 25 4.20 7.33 2.61
N ALA A 26 3.11 7.85 2.05
CA ALA A 26 3.15 8.89 1.03
C ALA A 26 3.71 10.21 1.57
N GLU A 27 3.30 10.63 2.77
CA GLU A 27 3.86 11.82 3.44
C GLU A 27 5.36 11.71 3.67
N ARG A 28 5.86 10.51 3.97
CA ARG A 28 7.28 10.29 4.29
C ARG A 28 8.15 10.14 3.05
N PHE A 29 7.59 9.67 1.94
CA PHE A 29 8.33 9.21 0.77
C PHE A 29 7.67 9.65 -0.53
N GLU A 30 7.19 10.90 -0.56
CA GLU A 30 6.40 11.48 -1.65
C GLU A 30 7.04 11.29 -3.04
N ASP A 31 8.37 11.45 -3.14
CA ASP A 31 9.12 11.34 -4.41
C ASP A 31 9.42 9.89 -4.85
N ARG A 32 9.16 8.87 -4.01
CA ARG A 32 9.48 7.48 -4.37
C ARG A 32 8.47 6.94 -5.36
N GLU A 33 8.96 6.20 -6.36
CA GLU A 33 8.12 5.49 -7.32
C GLU A 33 7.26 4.44 -6.59
N ALA A 34 5.94 4.57 -6.70
CA ALA A 34 4.94 3.71 -6.07
C ALA A 34 4.34 2.69 -7.06
N LEU A 35 4.25 3.04 -8.35
CA LEU A 35 3.68 2.19 -9.39
C LEU A 35 4.47 2.34 -10.70
N ILE A 36 4.73 1.23 -11.38
CA ILE A 36 5.32 1.21 -12.73
C ILE A 36 4.38 0.43 -13.65
N GLY A 37 3.80 1.12 -14.64
CA GLY A 37 2.97 0.53 -15.67
C GLY A 37 3.83 -0.01 -16.80
N CYS A 38 4.21 -1.29 -16.75
CA CYS A 38 5.10 -1.91 -17.74
C CYS A 38 4.57 -1.80 -19.19
N ALA A 39 3.25 -1.92 -19.39
CA ALA A 39 2.65 -1.84 -20.72
C ALA A 39 2.68 -0.43 -21.33
N THR A 40 2.65 0.61 -20.49
CA THR A 40 2.60 2.02 -20.92
C THR A 40 3.91 2.76 -20.71
N GLY A 41 4.90 2.14 -20.05
CA GLY A 41 6.14 2.76 -19.63
C GLY A 41 5.98 3.84 -18.56
N ARG A 42 4.78 4.00 -17.99
CA ARG A 42 4.46 5.07 -17.04
C ARG A 42 4.96 4.72 -15.64
N ARG A 43 5.36 5.74 -14.89
CA ARG A 43 5.76 5.64 -13.49
C ARG A 43 5.00 6.70 -12.71
N TRP A 44 4.59 6.36 -11.50
CA TRP A 44 3.91 7.25 -10.57
C TRP A 44 4.65 7.24 -9.23
N THR A 45 4.73 8.39 -8.59
CA THR A 45 5.27 8.51 -7.23
C THR A 45 4.16 8.40 -6.18
N TYR A 46 4.51 8.28 -4.90
CA TYR A 46 3.51 8.32 -3.83
C TYR A 46 2.77 9.66 -3.72
N ALA A 47 3.33 10.75 -4.26
CA ALA A 47 2.68 12.06 -4.36
C ALA A 47 1.54 12.10 -5.41
N GLU A 48 1.55 11.18 -6.37
CA GLU A 48 0.53 11.06 -7.41
C GLU A 48 -0.35 9.83 -7.16
N PRO A 49 -1.33 9.89 -6.25
CA PRO A 49 -2.33 8.84 -6.15
C PRO A 49 -3.04 8.70 -7.50
N HIS A 50 -3.05 7.48 -8.01
CA HIS A 50 -3.67 7.08 -9.27
C HIS A 50 -5.19 7.34 -9.25
N GLU A 51 -5.62 8.57 -9.53
CA GLU A 51 -6.96 8.92 -10.02
C GLU A 51 -7.13 8.43 -11.49
N ALA A 52 -6.56 7.28 -11.85
CA ALA A 52 -6.65 6.71 -13.19
C ALA A 52 -7.41 5.38 -13.20
N GLY A 53 -8.54 5.38 -12.50
CA GLY A 53 -9.65 4.45 -12.74
C GLY A 53 -10.69 5.03 -13.72
N GLY A 54 -10.26 5.72 -14.78
CA GLY A 54 -11.14 6.03 -15.91
C GLY A 54 -11.11 4.87 -16.90
N ALA A 55 -12.12 3.99 -16.84
CA ALA A 55 -12.43 3.13 -17.96
C ALA A 55 -12.66 3.99 -19.20
N GLY A 56 -11.81 3.80 -20.20
CA GLY A 56 -11.91 4.36 -21.55
C GLY A 56 -11.20 3.41 -22.51
#